data_AF-A0A929J2Y7-F1
#
_entry.id   AF-A0A929J2Y7-F1
#
_cell.length_a   1.000
_cell.length_b   1.000
_cell.length_c   1.000
_cell.angle_alpha   90.00
_cell.angle_beta   90.00
_cell.angle_gamma   90.00
#
_symmetry.space_group_name_H-M   'P 1'
#
loop_
_entity.id
_entity.type
_entity.pdbx_description
1 polymer ?
#
loop_
_entity_poly.entity_id
_entity_poly.type
_entity_poly.pdbx_seq_one_letter_code
_entity_poly.pdbx_strand_id
1 'polypeptide(L)' 'MQKAPDNIFQQAVNEASEADVSHILNDLNDAQRQAVTGPLEHMLVLAGAGSGKTRVLVHRIAWLNQVEGISPYN' A
#
# COMPACT_ATOMS: atom_id res chain seq x y z
N MET A 1 22.50 38.73 12.10
CA MET A 1 21.30 37.91 11.81
C MET A 1 21.68 36.90 10.73
N GLN A 2 22.17 35.73 11.16
CA GLN A 2 22.49 34.62 10.26
C GLN A 2 21.16 34.07 9.73
N LYS A 3 20.88 34.19 8.43
CA LYS A 3 19.73 33.51 7.81
C LYS A 3 20.15 32.04 7.64
N ALA A 4 19.48 31.13 8.34
CA ALA A 4 19.71 29.69 8.20
C ALA A 4 19.48 29.27 6.74
N PRO A 5 20.27 28.35 6.16
CA PRO A 5 20.07 27.93 4.78
C PRO A 5 18.75 27.15 4.65
N ASP A 6 17.87 27.65 3.78
CA ASP A 6 16.65 26.99 3.34
C ASP A 6 17.03 25.64 2.73
N ASN A 7 16.72 24.56 3.45
CA ASN A 7 17.18 23.20 3.15
C ASN A 7 16.33 22.55 2.06
N ILE A 8 16.29 23.19 0.89
CA ILE A 8 15.50 22.81 -0.30
C ILE A 8 15.81 21.37 -0.73
N PHE A 9 17.06 20.92 -0.56
CA PHE A 9 17.47 19.56 -0.87
C PHE A 9 16.85 18.51 0.06
N GLN A 10 16.63 18.85 1.34
CA GLN A 10 15.98 17.96 2.30
C GLN A 10 14.47 17.88 2.08
N GLN A 11 13.88 18.96 1.56
CA GLN A 11 12.46 18.97 1.23
C GLN A 11 12.16 18.14 -0.04
N ALA A 12 12.97 18.27 -1.09
CA ALA A 12 12.82 17.49 -2.32
C ALA A 12 13.07 15.98 -2.14
N VAL A 13 13.96 15.59 -1.22
CA VAL A 13 14.22 14.18 -0.89
C VAL A 13 13.04 13.54 -0.14
N ASN A 14 12.32 14.32 0.67
CA ASN A 14 11.14 13.84 1.40
C ASN A 14 9.88 13.76 0.51
N GLU A 15 9.76 14.59 -0.52
CA GLU A 15 8.64 14.55 -1.48
C GLU A 15 8.72 13.33 -2.43
N ALA A 16 9.93 12.79 -2.66
CA ALA A 16 10.17 11.69 -3.59
C ALA A 16 9.95 10.28 -3.00
N SER A 17 9.66 10.14 -1.70
CA SER A 17 9.64 8.84 -1.01
C SER A 17 8.26 8.30 -0.62
N GLU A 18 7.16 8.99 -0.93
CA GLU A 18 5.84 8.36 -0.84
C GLU A 18 5.57 7.62 -2.15
N ALA A 19 5.76 6.30 -2.15
CA ALA A 19 5.28 5.47 -3.24
C ALA A 19 3.76 5.68 -3.36
N ASP A 20 3.31 6.25 -4.48
CA ASP A 20 1.89 6.42 -4.76
C ASP A 20 1.22 5.04 -4.93
N VAL A 21 0.64 4.55 -3.84
CA VAL A 21 -0.08 3.27 -3.78
C VAL A 21 -1.58 3.41 -4.06
N SER A 22 -2.03 4.56 -4.53
CA SER A 22 -3.44 4.81 -4.84
C SER A 22 -3.99 3.80 -5.87
N HIS A 23 -3.16 3.37 -6.82
CA HIS A 23 -3.47 2.33 -7.80
C HIS A 23 -3.81 0.96 -7.18
N ILE A 24 -3.36 0.69 -5.95
CA ILE A 24 -3.67 -0.54 -5.20
C ILE A 24 -5.03 -0.44 -4.50
N LEU A 25 -5.54 0.74 -4.14
CA LEU A 25 -6.72 0.83 -3.26
C LEU A 25 -7.95 1.53 -3.88
N ASN A 26 -7.77 2.37 -4.90
CA ASN A 26 -8.84 3.23 -5.43
C ASN A 26 -10.02 2.44 -6.01
N ASP A 27 -9.77 1.30 -6.66
CA ASP A 27 -10.78 0.50 -7.35
C ASP A 27 -11.44 -0.58 -6.47
N LEU A 28 -11.24 -0.51 -5.16
CA LEU A 28 -11.78 -1.47 -4.19
C LEU A 28 -13.00 -0.88 -3.48
N ASN A 29 -13.88 -1.74 -2.95
CA ASN A 29 -14.85 -1.31 -1.94
C ASN A 29 -14.23 -1.42 -0.53
N ASP A 30 -14.96 -0.99 0.50
CA ASP A 30 -14.41 -0.95 1.87
C ASP A 30 -14.02 -2.33 2.41
N ALA A 31 -14.84 -3.36 2.18
CA ALA A 31 -14.54 -4.72 2.63
C ALA A 31 -13.31 -5.30 1.90
N GLN A 32 -13.18 -5.03 0.61
CA GLN A 32 -12.00 -5.41 -0.18
C GLN A 32 -10.74 -4.67 0.28
N ARG A 33 -10.84 -3.36 0.55
CA ARG A 33 -9.73 -2.57 1.12
C ARG A 33 -9.27 -3.15 2.45
N GLN A 34 -10.20 -3.42 3.36
CA GLN A 34 -9.87 -4.01 4.67
C GLN A 34 -9.15 -5.37 4.52
N ALA A 35 -9.58 -6.20 3.58
CA ALA A 35 -8.90 -7.47 3.30
C ALA A 35 -7.49 -7.26 2.70
N VAL A 36 -7.32 -6.23 1.86
CA VAL A 36 -6.03 -5.89 1.23
C VAL A 36 -5.05 -5.25 2.21
N THR A 37 -5.52 -4.47 3.19
CA THR A 37 -4.68 -3.74 4.17
C THR A 37 -4.66 -4.41 5.55
N GLY A 38 -5.07 -5.68 5.64
CA GLY A 38 -5.10 -6.42 6.90
C GLY A 38 -3.72 -6.60 7.56
N PRO A 39 -3.66 -7.05 8.82
CA PRO A 39 -2.40 -7.35 9.52
C PRO A 39 -1.54 -8.40 8.80
N LEU A 40 -0.25 -8.41 9.10
CA LEU A 40 0.75 -9.39 8.61
C LEU A 40 0.65 -10.74 9.32
N GLU A 41 -0.55 -11.32 9.32
CA GLU A 41 -0.88 -12.60 9.94
C GLU A 41 -1.75 -13.45 8.99
N HIS A 42 -1.91 -14.73 9.32
CA HIS A 42 -2.85 -15.59 8.57
C HIS A 42 -4.29 -15.11 8.77
N MET A 43 -4.98 -14.84 7.66
CA MET A 43 -6.33 -14.28 7.68
C MET A 43 -7.31 -15.14 6.85
N LEU A 44 -8.51 -15.31 7.37
CA LEU A 44 -9.65 -15.89 6.65
C LEU A 44 -10.57 -14.78 6.14
N VAL A 45 -10.74 -14.66 4.83
CA VAL A 45 -11.68 -13.75 4.19
C VAL A 45 -12.86 -14.55 3.62
N LEU A 46 -14.03 -14.41 4.24
CA LEU A 46 -15.26 -15.07 3.78
C LEU A 46 -16.00 -14.17 2.79
N ALA A 47 -16.21 -14.66 1.57
CA ALA A 47 -16.85 -13.88 0.52
C ALA A 47 -17.63 -14.75 -0.48
N GLY A 48 -18.81 -14.27 -0.91
CA GLY A 48 -19.69 -14.95 -1.86
C GLY A 48 -19.15 -15.03 -3.30
N ALA A 49 -19.95 -15.59 -4.20
CA ALA A 49 -19.65 -15.54 -5.64
C ALA A 49 -19.67 -14.07 -6.15
N GLY A 50 -18.83 -13.75 -7.15
CA GLY A 50 -18.78 -12.39 -7.72
C GLY A 50 -18.18 -11.29 -6.83
N SER A 51 -17.79 -11.59 -5.59
CA SER A 51 -17.23 -10.62 -4.62
C SER A 51 -15.83 -10.08 -4.94
N GLY A 52 -15.19 -10.55 -6.02
CA GLY A 52 -13.86 -10.09 -6.41
C GLY A 52 -12.69 -10.74 -5.67
N LYS A 53 -12.82 -11.97 -5.16
CA LYS A 53 -11.74 -12.71 -4.45
C LYS A 53 -10.37 -12.64 -5.14
N THR A 54 -10.32 -12.89 -6.45
CA THR A 54 -9.07 -12.80 -7.23
C THR A 54 -8.50 -11.38 -7.24
N ARG A 55 -9.36 -10.35 -7.39
CA ARG A 55 -8.95 -8.94 -7.30
C ARG A 55 -8.35 -8.66 -5.91
N VAL A 56 -9.01 -9.08 -4.83
CA VAL A 56 -8.50 -8.91 -3.46
C VAL A 56 -7.14 -9.57 -3.29
N LEU A 57 -6.96 -10.82 -3.76
CA LEU A 57 -5.67 -11.52 -3.65
C LEU A 57 -4.55 -10.81 -4.42
N VAL A 58 -4.79 -10.36 -5.65
CA VAL A 58 -3.80 -9.63 -6.45
C VAL A 58 -3.40 -8.31 -5.79
N HIS A 59 -4.40 -7.53 -5.33
CA HIS A 59 -4.14 -6.27 -4.65
C HIS A 59 -3.44 -6.48 -3.30
N ARG A 60 -3.74 -7.57 -2.57
CA ARG A 60 -3.05 -7.92 -1.32
C ARG A 60 -1.58 -8.25 -1.57
N ILE A 61 -1.26 -8.99 -2.63
CA ILE A 61 0.15 -9.28 -2.99
C ILE A 61 0.91 -7.99 -3.31
N ALA A 62 0.28 -7.08 -4.07
CA ALA A 62 0.85 -5.78 -4.37
C ALA A 62 1.07 -4.93 -3.10
N TRP A 63 0.10 -4.91 -2.18
CA TRP A 63 0.21 -4.26 -0.88
C TRP A 63 1.38 -4.80 -0.06
N LEU A 64 1.46 -6.14 0.08
CA LEU A 64 2.54 -6.79 0.82
C LEU A 64 3.92 -6.46 0.24
N ASN A 65 4.05 -6.37 -1.09
CA ASN A 65 5.32 -6.01 -1.74
C ASN A 65 5.67 -4.53 -1.61
N GLN A 66 4.75 -3.64 -1.97
CA GLN A 66 5.05 -2.22 -2.15
C GLN A 66 4.93 -1.41 -0.86
N VAL A 67 4.05 -1.81 0.06
CA VAL A 67 3.82 -1.10 1.33
C VAL A 67 4.52 -1.81 2.49
N GLU A 68 4.34 -3.12 2.60
CA GLU A 68 4.92 -3.89 3.70
C GLU A 68 6.36 -4.34 3.42
N GLY A 69 6.87 -4.12 2.20
CA GLY A 69 8.25 -4.44 1.81
C GLY A 69 8.58 -5.94 1.76
N ILE A 70 7.58 -6.81 1.65
CA ILE A 70 7.74 -8.26 1.64
C ILE A 70 8.22 -8.72 0.26
N SER A 71 9.39 -9.37 0.22
CA SER A 71 9.96 -9.92 -1.00
C SER A 71 9.07 -11.03 -1.60
N PRO A 72 8.89 -11.05 -2.93
CA PRO A 72 8.19 -12.13 -3.61
C PRO A 72 9.07 -13.37 -3.84
N TYR A 73 10.37 -13.31 -3.50
CA TYR A 73 11.38 -14.33 -3.82
C TYR A 73 11.96 -15.06 -2.59
N ASN A 74 11.19 -15.18 -1.51
CA ASN A 74 11.62 -15.94 -0.33
C ASN A 74 11.87 -17.42 -0.63
#